data_AF-A0A7K8HBJ2-F1
#
_entry.id   AF-A0A7K8HBJ2-F1
#
_cell.length_a   1.000
_cell.length_b   1.000
_cell.length_c   1.000
_cell.angle_alpha   90.00
_cell.angle_beta   90.00
_cell.angle_gamma   90.00
#
_symmetry.space_group_name_H-M   'P 1'
#
loop_
_entity.id
_entity.type
_entity.pdbx_description
1 polymer ?
#
loop_
_entity_poly.entity_id
_entity_poly.type
_entity_poly.pdbx_seq_one_letter_code
_entity_poly.pdbx_strand_id
1 'polypeptide(L)'
;ELKEKGLFSIKHLAESHSEVLLCRLREVCLALTNEVTNLRSKVSYSAIVTLGELFVTLKKGMDSEVDEVARVLLQMVWNSPEFVQEAASQTLGIMVENVTAARAMTALMSSSSAHTYYGSRHVQARKCAAELLLSLMEKTGGKKLIGTAARAGRLIHMVVKLMQD
;
A
#
# COMPACT_ATOMS: atom_id res chain seq x y z
N GLU A 1 12.68 4.52 20.44
CA GLU A 1 12.19 5.61 21.30
C GLU A 1 11.81 6.89 20.56
N LEU A 2 12.72 7.76 20.11
CA LEU A 2 12.32 9.03 19.46
C LEU A 2 11.45 8.82 18.20
N LYS A 3 11.83 7.87 17.34
CA LYS A 3 11.04 7.52 16.16
C LYS A 3 9.63 7.01 16.51
N GLU A 4 9.52 6.12 17.50
CA GLU A 4 8.22 5.58 17.94
C GLU A 4 7.33 6.65 18.58
N LYS A 5 7.90 7.58 19.36
CA LYS A 5 7.17 8.74 19.89
C LYS A 5 6.66 9.63 18.76
N GLY A 6 7.50 9.89 17.74
CA GLY A 6 7.11 10.65 16.56
C GLY A 6 5.97 10.01 15.78
N LEU A 7 6.04 8.68 15.56
CA LEU A 7 4.95 7.92 14.94
C LEU A 7 3.66 8.05 15.74
N PHE A 8 3.72 7.89 17.07
CA PHE A 8 2.56 8.07 17.94
C PHE A 8 1.96 9.48 17.85
N SER A 9 2.78 10.53 17.78
CA SER A 9 2.30 11.90 17.56
C SER A 9 1.60 12.07 16.21
N ILE A 10 2.10 11.44 15.14
CA ILE A 10 1.44 11.47 13.82
C ILE A 10 0.04 10.85 13.91
N LYS A 11 -0.11 9.73 14.62
CA LYS A 11 -1.40 9.06 14.84
C LYS A 11 -2.40 9.99 15.50
N HIS A 12 -2.02 10.58 16.63
CA HIS A 12 -2.88 11.52 17.35
C HIS A 12 -3.27 12.75 16.53
N LEU A 13 -2.34 13.27 15.73
CA LEU A 13 -2.62 14.39 14.83
C LEU A 13 -3.63 13.99 13.74
N ALA A 14 -3.57 12.76 13.24
CA ALA A 14 -4.54 12.30 12.25
C ALA A 14 -5.96 12.29 12.83
N GLU A 15 -6.11 11.80 14.06
CA GLU A 15 -7.40 11.69 14.75
C GLU A 15 -7.96 13.05 15.16
N SER A 16 -7.11 13.96 15.65
CA SER A 16 -7.55 15.20 16.29
C SER A 16 -7.48 16.43 15.38
N HIS A 17 -6.57 16.43 14.39
CA HIS A 17 -6.19 17.59 13.58
C HIS A 17 -5.81 17.18 12.14
N SER A 18 -6.66 16.37 11.51
CA SER A 18 -6.41 15.77 10.19
C SER A 18 -6.02 16.79 9.11
N GLU A 19 -6.55 18.01 9.17
CA GLU A 19 -6.27 19.12 8.26
C GLU A 19 -4.80 19.56 8.27
N VAL A 20 -4.14 19.49 9.44
CA VAL A 20 -2.71 19.83 9.58
C VAL A 20 -1.86 18.81 8.85
N LEU A 21 -2.21 17.52 8.96
CA LEU A 21 -1.52 16.46 8.24
C LEU A 21 -1.77 16.55 6.74
N LEU A 22 -3.01 16.82 6.31
CA LEU A 22 -3.33 16.94 4.89
C LEU A 22 -2.53 18.04 4.19
N CYS A 23 -2.29 19.18 4.86
CA CYS A 23 -1.45 20.26 4.34
C CYS A 23 0.02 19.86 4.13
N ARG A 24 0.52 18.84 4.84
CA ARG A 24 1.91 18.36 4.75
C ARG A 24 2.00 16.87 4.43
N LEU A 25 0.97 16.34 3.78
CA LEU A 25 0.77 14.90 3.66
C LEU A 25 1.95 14.21 2.97
N ARG A 26 2.44 14.80 1.88
CA ARG A 26 3.59 14.30 1.14
C ARG A 26 4.82 14.13 2.03
N GLU A 27 5.12 15.13 2.86
CA GLU A 27 6.30 15.11 3.74
C GLU A 27 6.15 14.06 4.84
N VAL A 28 4.95 13.94 5.41
CA VAL A 28 4.63 12.93 6.42
C VAL A 28 4.72 11.53 5.82
N CYS A 29 4.13 11.29 4.65
CA CYS A 29 4.20 10.00 3.97
C CYS A 29 5.61 9.64 3.53
N LEU A 30 6.43 10.61 3.11
CA LEU A 30 7.84 10.39 2.81
C LEU A 30 8.63 9.97 4.06
N ALA A 31 8.41 10.65 5.19
CA ALA A 31 9.04 10.27 6.45
C ALA A 31 8.60 8.86 6.90
N LEU A 32 7.31 8.54 6.80
CA LEU A 32 6.78 7.23 7.16
C LEU A 32 7.33 6.12 6.28
N THR A 33 7.35 6.30 4.96
CA THR A 33 7.85 5.29 4.01
C THR A 33 9.33 5.01 4.20
N ASN A 34 10.14 6.00 4.56
CA ASN A 34 11.53 5.78 5.00
C ASN A 34 11.62 4.91 6.27
N GLU A 35 10.68 5.07 7.21
CA GLU A 35 10.64 4.25 8.41
C GLU A 35 10.07 2.85 8.18
N VAL A 36 9.20 2.66 7.18
CA VAL A 36 8.69 1.33 6.82
C VAL A 36 9.84 0.39 6.43
N THR A 37 10.86 0.87 5.73
CA THR A 37 12.05 0.07 5.36
C THR A 37 13.15 0.06 6.43
N ASN A 38 12.85 0.49 7.66
CA ASN A 38 13.85 0.57 8.73
C ASN A 38 14.36 -0.82 9.16
N LEU A 39 15.67 -0.96 9.34
CA LEU A 39 16.33 -2.20 9.76
C LEU A 39 15.86 -2.71 11.14
N ARG A 40 15.34 -1.83 11.98
CA ARG A 40 14.73 -2.19 13.27
C ARG A 40 13.28 -2.58 13.02
N SER A 41 12.98 -3.88 13.03
CA SER A 41 11.66 -4.41 12.70
C SER A 41 10.51 -3.83 13.53
N LYS A 42 10.75 -3.43 14.79
CA LYS A 42 9.74 -2.73 15.62
C LYS A 42 9.38 -1.33 15.11
N VAL A 43 10.38 -0.59 14.60
CA VAL A 43 10.17 0.75 14.02
C VAL A 43 9.45 0.61 12.69
N SER A 44 9.89 -0.33 11.85
CA SER A 44 9.22 -0.67 10.59
C SER A 44 7.76 -1.04 10.81
N TYR A 45 7.49 -1.97 11.73
CA TYR A 45 6.13 -2.37 12.09
C TYR A 45 5.28 -1.19 12.56
N SER A 46 5.82 -0.35 13.46
CA SER A 46 5.08 0.81 13.95
C SER A 46 4.76 1.81 12.83
N ALA A 47 5.68 2.02 11.88
CA ALA A 47 5.46 2.87 10.72
C ALA A 47 4.37 2.31 9.79
N ILE A 48 4.37 0.99 9.56
CA ILE A 48 3.34 0.30 8.78
C ILE A 48 1.96 0.47 9.42
N VAL A 49 1.84 0.20 10.74
CA VAL A 49 0.57 0.38 11.46
C VAL A 49 0.11 1.84 11.41
N THR A 50 1.04 2.80 11.54
CA THR A 50 0.73 4.23 11.42
C THR A 50 0.16 4.57 10.05
N LEU A 51 0.73 4.02 8.96
CA LEU A 51 0.15 4.20 7.62
C LEU A 51 -1.25 3.62 7.50
N GLY A 52 -1.51 2.46 8.11
CA GLY A 52 -2.86 1.88 8.18
C GLY A 52 -3.88 2.82 8.82
N GLU A 53 -3.53 3.42 9.95
CA GLU A 53 -4.38 4.39 10.65
C GLU A 53 -4.59 5.67 9.82
N LEU A 54 -3.57 6.15 9.11
CA LEU A 54 -3.73 7.27 8.18
C LEU A 54 -4.71 6.94 7.05
N PHE A 55 -4.68 5.72 6.50
CA PHE A 55 -5.66 5.31 5.49
C PHE A 55 -7.09 5.32 6.04
N VAL A 56 -7.31 4.76 7.23
CA VAL A 56 -8.64 4.76 7.89
C VAL A 56 -9.14 6.17 8.14
N THR A 57 -8.24 7.06 8.57
CA THR A 57 -8.61 8.41 9.01
C THR A 57 -8.78 9.37 7.86
N LEU A 58 -7.81 9.42 6.93
CA LEU A 58 -7.74 10.40 5.85
C LEU A 58 -8.42 9.90 4.56
N LYS A 59 -8.57 8.59 4.38
CA LYS A 59 -9.31 7.96 3.26
C LYS A 59 -8.85 8.48 1.90
N LYS A 60 -9.77 9.02 1.09
CA LYS A 60 -9.47 9.65 -0.22
C LYS A 60 -8.44 10.79 -0.15
N GLY A 61 -8.21 11.37 1.02
CA GLY A 61 -7.12 12.33 1.24
C GLY A 61 -5.74 11.72 1.00
N MET A 62 -5.61 10.39 1.09
CA MET A 62 -4.37 9.66 0.82
C MET A 62 -4.14 9.34 -0.66
N ASP A 63 -5.09 9.63 -1.56
CA ASP A 63 -5.07 9.19 -2.97
C ASP A 63 -3.77 9.59 -3.73
N SER A 64 -3.14 10.71 -3.34
CA SER A 64 -1.88 11.20 -3.93
C SER A 64 -0.65 10.41 -3.51
N GLU A 65 -0.69 9.71 -2.37
CA GLU A 65 0.46 9.03 -1.76
C GLU A 65 0.42 7.51 -1.95
N VAL A 66 -0.72 6.96 -2.39
CA VAL A 66 -0.95 5.51 -2.54
C VAL A 66 0.13 4.81 -3.37
N ASP A 67 0.63 5.43 -4.45
CA ASP A 67 1.60 4.78 -5.35
C ASP A 67 2.95 4.50 -4.65
N GLU A 68 3.42 5.41 -3.80
CA GLU A 68 4.65 5.23 -3.02
C GLU A 68 4.42 4.23 -1.89
N VAL A 69 3.35 4.44 -1.12
CA VAL A 69 3.03 3.62 0.05
C VAL A 69 2.80 2.16 -0.36
N ALA A 70 2.01 1.92 -1.41
CA ALA A 70 1.75 0.56 -1.91
C ALA A 70 3.03 -0.15 -2.35
N ARG A 71 3.95 0.57 -3.01
CA ARG A 71 5.24 0.01 -3.47
C ARG A 71 6.09 -0.44 -2.30
N VAL A 72 6.24 0.42 -1.28
CA VAL A 72 7.08 0.13 -0.11
C VAL A 72 6.45 -1.00 0.73
N LEU A 73 5.13 -1.00 0.93
CA LEU A 73 4.46 -2.08 1.64
C LEU A 73 4.58 -3.42 0.91
N LEU A 74 4.40 -3.45 -0.41
CA LEU A 74 4.61 -4.67 -1.20
C LEU A 74 6.06 -5.17 -1.15
N GLN A 75 7.05 -4.28 -0.99
CA GLN A 75 8.43 -4.69 -0.72
C GLN A 75 8.54 -5.39 0.65
N MET A 76 7.87 -4.87 1.67
CA MET A 76 7.92 -5.45 3.01
C MET A 76 7.24 -6.82 3.09
N VAL A 77 6.23 -7.10 2.26
CA VAL A 77 5.51 -8.39 2.23
C VAL A 77 6.42 -9.59 1.93
N TRP A 78 7.56 -9.42 1.25
CA TRP A 78 8.46 -10.55 0.93
C TRP A 78 9.87 -10.42 1.55
N ASN A 79 10.29 -9.22 1.97
CA ASN A 79 11.65 -8.95 2.42
C ASN A 79 11.76 -8.60 3.92
N SER A 80 10.88 -9.17 4.75
CA SER A 80 10.80 -8.83 6.19
C SER A 80 10.52 -10.05 7.06
N PRO A 81 10.65 -9.96 8.40
CA PRO A 81 10.13 -10.98 9.31
C PRO A 81 8.61 -11.14 9.17
N GLU A 82 8.08 -12.33 9.46
CA GLU A 82 6.68 -12.70 9.27
C GLU A 82 5.68 -11.67 9.84
N PHE A 83 5.85 -11.24 11.10
CA PHE A 83 4.96 -10.24 11.71
C PHE A 83 4.94 -8.88 10.98
N VAL A 84 6.03 -8.52 10.29
CA VAL A 84 6.11 -7.30 9.46
C VAL A 84 5.45 -7.54 8.11
N GLN A 85 5.62 -8.72 7.52
CA GLN A 85 4.93 -9.11 6.28
C GLN A 85 3.41 -9.09 6.47
N GLU A 86 2.92 -9.65 7.58
CA GLU A 86 1.49 -9.64 7.95
C GLU A 86 0.97 -8.22 8.11
N ALA A 87 1.68 -7.38 8.86
CA ALA A 87 1.30 -5.97 9.04
C ALA A 87 1.25 -5.22 7.70
N ALA A 88 2.21 -5.46 6.81
CA ALA A 88 2.24 -4.84 5.49
C ALA A 88 1.08 -5.28 4.62
N SER A 89 0.78 -6.59 4.60
CA SER A 89 -0.35 -7.15 3.86
C SER A 89 -1.69 -6.63 4.39
N GLN A 90 -1.87 -6.60 5.71
CA GLN A 90 -3.06 -6.02 6.35
C GLN A 90 -3.22 -4.54 6.01
N THR A 91 -2.14 -3.77 6.05
CA THR A 91 -2.16 -2.34 5.72
C THR A 91 -2.51 -2.08 4.26
N LEU A 92 -2.03 -2.93 3.33
CA LEU A 92 -2.45 -2.89 1.92
C LEU A 92 -3.95 -3.18 1.76
N GLY A 93 -4.50 -4.10 2.56
CA GLY A 93 -5.94 -4.33 2.64
C GLY A 93 -6.71 -3.09 3.08
N ILE A 94 -6.29 -2.48 4.20
CA ILE A 94 -6.88 -1.25 4.74
C ILE A 94 -6.82 -0.12 3.69
N MET A 95 -5.70 0.04 3.00
CA MET A 95 -5.53 1.00 1.92
C MET A 95 -6.60 0.82 0.85
N VAL A 96 -6.77 -0.40 0.32
CA VAL A 96 -7.75 -0.74 -0.72
C VAL A 96 -9.19 -0.42 -0.29
N GLU A 97 -9.48 -0.56 0.99
CA GLU A 97 -10.83 -0.30 1.53
C GLU A 97 -11.15 1.19 1.74
N ASN A 98 -10.13 2.05 1.89
CA ASN A 98 -10.34 3.44 2.31
C ASN A 98 -10.01 4.49 1.24
N VAL A 99 -9.16 4.17 0.26
CA VAL A 99 -8.84 5.09 -0.86
C VAL A 99 -9.82 4.90 -2.02
N THR A 100 -9.77 5.78 -3.04
CA THR A 100 -10.66 5.57 -4.19
C THR A 100 -10.28 4.31 -4.97
N ALA A 101 -11.29 3.52 -5.37
CA ALA A 101 -11.08 2.24 -6.07
C ALA A 101 -10.18 2.38 -7.32
N ALA A 102 -10.34 3.47 -8.09
CA ALA A 102 -9.51 3.73 -9.26
C ALA A 102 -8.03 3.96 -8.90
N ARG A 103 -7.76 4.63 -7.77
CA ARG A 103 -6.40 4.86 -7.27
C ARG A 103 -5.80 3.59 -6.68
N ALA A 104 -6.56 2.84 -5.87
CA ALA A 104 -6.13 1.54 -5.36
C ALA A 104 -5.73 0.58 -6.50
N MET A 105 -6.58 0.44 -7.53
CA MET A 105 -6.28 -0.40 -8.69
C MET A 105 -5.04 0.08 -9.43
N THR A 106 -4.93 1.39 -9.70
CA THR A 106 -3.79 1.94 -10.45
C THR A 106 -2.48 1.72 -9.69
N ALA A 107 -2.48 1.95 -8.37
CA ALA A 107 -1.31 1.76 -7.52
C ALA A 107 -0.88 0.29 -7.51
N LEU A 108 -1.80 -0.64 -7.21
CA LEU A 108 -1.51 -2.08 -7.17
C LEU A 108 -1.04 -2.63 -8.51
N MET A 109 -1.59 -2.15 -9.63
CA MET A 109 -1.15 -2.53 -10.97
C MET A 109 0.23 -1.98 -11.32
N SER A 110 0.53 -0.75 -10.89
CA SER A 110 1.82 -0.11 -11.18
C SER A 110 2.94 -0.71 -10.34
N SER A 111 2.69 -0.93 -9.05
CA SER A 111 3.66 -1.51 -8.11
C SER A 111 3.96 -2.98 -8.38
N SER A 112 3.01 -3.74 -8.92
CA SER A 112 3.21 -5.15 -9.34
C SER A 112 3.84 -5.29 -10.73
N SER A 113 3.74 -4.27 -11.59
CA SER A 113 4.31 -4.27 -12.94
C SER A 113 5.81 -3.96 -12.99
N ALA A 114 6.44 -3.65 -11.85
CA ALA A 114 7.84 -3.26 -11.76
C ALA A 114 8.78 -4.45 -12.02
N HIS A 115 8.99 -4.74 -13.30
CA HIS A 115 10.11 -5.52 -13.82
C HIS A 115 11.48 -4.83 -13.60
N THR A 116 11.48 -3.63 -13.01
CA THR A 116 12.58 -2.66 -13.09
C THR A 116 13.34 -2.43 -11.80
N TYR A 117 12.98 -3.03 -10.65
CA TYR A 117 13.77 -2.85 -9.42
C TYR A 117 14.22 -4.14 -8.74
N TYR A 118 13.47 -5.24 -8.84
CA TYR A 118 13.89 -6.53 -8.33
C TYR A 118 13.23 -7.65 -9.18
N GLY A 119 14.04 -8.59 -9.68
CA GLY A 119 13.66 -9.58 -10.70
C GLY A 119 12.59 -10.60 -10.29
N SER A 120 12.51 -11.72 -11.00
CA SER A 120 11.47 -12.78 -10.95
C SER A 120 11.08 -13.40 -9.58
N ARG A 121 11.65 -12.98 -8.45
CA ARG A 121 11.53 -13.61 -7.11
C ARG A 121 10.37 -13.16 -6.21
N HIS A 122 9.38 -12.44 -6.73
CA HIS A 122 8.40 -11.71 -5.90
C HIS A 122 7.00 -12.35 -5.89
N VAL A 123 6.93 -13.68 -5.84
CA VAL A 123 5.66 -14.43 -5.90
C VAL A 123 4.70 -14.00 -4.80
N GLN A 124 5.19 -13.80 -3.57
CA GLN A 124 4.37 -13.36 -2.42
C GLN A 124 3.77 -11.96 -2.63
N ALA A 125 4.55 -11.00 -3.11
CA ALA A 125 4.05 -9.64 -3.38
C ALA A 125 3.06 -9.62 -4.55
N ARG A 126 3.31 -10.41 -5.61
CA ARG A 126 2.38 -10.56 -6.74
C ARG A 126 1.07 -11.21 -6.30
N LYS A 127 1.15 -12.28 -5.50
CA LYS A 127 -0.02 -12.95 -4.94
C LYS A 127 -0.85 -12.00 -4.08
N CYS A 128 -0.22 -11.29 -3.14
CA CYS A 128 -0.89 -10.29 -2.30
C CYS A 128 -1.59 -9.21 -3.14
N ALA A 129 -0.89 -8.63 -4.13
CA ALA A 129 -1.48 -7.63 -5.03
C ALA A 129 -2.65 -8.19 -5.84
N ALA A 130 -2.56 -9.43 -6.33
CA ALA A 130 -3.61 -10.09 -7.09
C ALA A 130 -4.86 -10.37 -6.24
N GLU A 131 -4.70 -10.87 -5.01
CA GLU A 131 -5.79 -11.11 -4.05
C GLU A 131 -6.54 -9.81 -3.72
N LEU A 132 -5.79 -8.72 -3.50
CA LEU A 132 -6.36 -7.40 -3.25
C LEU A 132 -7.08 -6.82 -4.47
N LEU A 133 -6.53 -6.99 -5.67
CA LEU A 133 -7.16 -6.57 -6.92
C LEU A 133 -8.47 -7.35 -7.17
N LEU A 134 -8.47 -8.66 -6.92
CA LEU A 134 -9.66 -9.50 -7.02
C LEU A 134 -10.75 -9.00 -6.07
N SER A 135 -10.41 -8.82 -4.78
CA SER A 135 -11.34 -8.30 -3.77
C SER A 135 -11.93 -6.93 -4.17
N LEU A 136 -11.09 -6.04 -4.69
CA LEU A 136 -11.52 -4.71 -5.14
C LEU A 136 -12.46 -4.78 -6.35
N MET A 137 -12.21 -5.70 -7.28
CA MET A 137 -13.05 -5.93 -8.47
C MET A 137 -14.41 -6.53 -8.11
N GLU A 138 -14.45 -7.45 -7.15
CA GLU A 138 -15.68 -8.03 -6.62
C GLU A 138 -16.55 -6.96 -5.93
N LYS A 139 -15.93 -6.11 -5.10
CA LYS A 139 -16.64 -5.03 -4.37
C LYS A 139 -17.15 -3.91 -5.29
N THR A 140 -16.37 -3.49 -6.29
CA THR A 140 -16.69 -2.31 -7.12
C THR A 140 -17.45 -2.66 -8.41
N GLY A 141 -17.44 -3.93 -8.80
CA GLY A 141 -17.89 -4.40 -10.10
C GLY A 141 -16.82 -4.21 -11.18
N GLY A 142 -16.22 -5.31 -11.65
CA GLY A 142 -15.06 -5.29 -12.56
C GLY A 142 -15.23 -4.43 -13.82
N LYS A 143 -16.42 -4.39 -14.43
CA LYS A 143 -16.68 -3.57 -15.63
C LYS A 143 -16.54 -2.06 -15.37
N LYS A 144 -17.02 -1.58 -14.22
CA LYS A 144 -16.97 -0.16 -13.83
C LYS A 144 -15.53 0.28 -13.52
N LEU A 145 -14.75 -0.64 -12.95
CA LEU A 145 -13.41 -0.34 -12.46
C LEU A 145 -12.34 -0.47 -13.56
N ILE A 146 -12.40 -1.53 -14.38
CA ILE A 146 -11.46 -1.74 -15.49
C ILE A 146 -11.58 -0.60 -16.48
N GLY A 147 -12.80 -0.25 -16.91
CA GLY A 147 -13.15 0.93 -17.70
C GLY A 147 -12.45 1.10 -19.07
N THR A 148 -11.34 0.40 -19.36
CA THR A 148 -10.51 0.54 -20.56
C THR A 148 -9.86 -0.79 -20.92
N ALA A 149 -9.67 -1.05 -22.22
CA ALA A 149 -8.98 -2.23 -22.72
C ALA A 149 -7.52 -2.31 -22.26
N ALA A 150 -6.84 -1.16 -22.13
CA ALA A 150 -5.46 -1.10 -21.64
C ALA A 150 -5.33 -1.59 -20.18
N ARG A 151 -6.29 -1.23 -19.30
CA ARG A 151 -6.33 -1.75 -17.93
C ARG A 151 -6.64 -3.24 -17.90
N ALA A 152 -7.57 -3.70 -18.74
CA ALA A 152 -7.88 -5.13 -18.87
C ALA A 152 -6.63 -5.94 -19.29
N GLY A 153 -5.90 -5.48 -20.30
CA GLY A 153 -4.69 -6.14 -20.79
C GLY A 153 -3.59 -6.25 -19.73
N ARG A 154 -3.36 -5.19 -18.93
CA ARG A 154 -2.39 -5.24 -17.82
C ARG A 154 -2.81 -6.22 -16.71
N LEU A 155 -4.11 -6.29 -16.41
CA LEU A 155 -4.66 -7.25 -15.46
C LEU A 155 -4.46 -8.69 -15.93
N ILE A 156 -4.80 -8.97 -17.19
CA ILE A 156 -4.59 -10.28 -17.82
C ILE A 156 -3.10 -10.65 -17.77
N HIS A 157 -2.21 -9.74 -18.16
CA HIS A 157 -0.77 -9.98 -18.11
C HIS A 157 -0.27 -10.30 -16.68
N MET A 158 -0.81 -9.63 -15.66
CA MET A 158 -0.48 -9.92 -14.26
C MET A 158 -0.94 -11.31 -13.83
N VAL A 159 -2.19 -11.68 -14.15
CA VAL A 159 -2.74 -13.00 -13.83
C VAL A 159 -1.96 -14.11 -14.54
N VAL A 160 -1.65 -13.93 -15.83
CA VAL A 160 -0.85 -14.88 -16.61
C VAL A 160 0.53 -15.08 -15.97
N LYS A 161 1.18 -14.01 -15.50
CA LYS A 161 2.45 -14.13 -14.78
C LYS A 161 2.32 -14.88 -13.45
N LEU A 162 1.25 -14.64 -12.70
CA LEU A 162 1.00 -15.36 -11.45
C LEU A 162 0.79 -16.87 -11.69
N MET A 163 0.21 -17.26 -12.82
CA MET A 163 0.04 -18.68 -13.19
C MET A 163 1.33 -19.35 -13.66
N GLN A 164 2.37 -18.58 -14.01
CA GLN A 164 3.66 -19.09 -14.48
C GLN A 164 4.71 -19.21 -13.36
N ASP A 165 4.40 -18.69 -12.17
CA ASP A 165 5.21 -18.78 -10.96
C ASP A 165 5.01 -20.11 -10.22
#